data_AF-A0A4P9WN91-F1
#
_entry.id   AF-A0A4P9WN91-F1
#
_cell.length_a   1.000
_cell.length_b   1.000
_cell.length_c   1.000
_cell.angle_alpha   90.00
_cell.angle_beta   90.00
_cell.angle_gamma   90.00
#
_symmetry.space_group_name_H-M   'P 1'
#
loop_
_entity.id
_entity.type
_entity.pdbx_description
1 polymer ?
#
loop_
_entity_poly.entity_id
_entity_poly.type
_entity_poly.pdbx_seq_one_letter_code
_entity_poly.pdbx_strand_id
1 'polypeptide(L)'
;MAIAAHSRAVVPSDLAIAVPHGTYGRVTPRSGLAVKHLIDTGAGVVDEDCREPLGVELFNLRSQDFEVKGDRIAQLVLERIVNPEVVEVESLEHTDRGARGFGSTGV
;
A
#
# COMPACT_ATOMS: atom_id res chain seq x y z
N MET A 1 -3.53 20.80 2.20
CA MET A 1 -4.85 20.13 2.11
C MET A 1 -5.20 19.55 3.47
N ALA A 2 -6.46 19.60 3.91
CA ALA A 2 -6.91 18.95 5.14
C ALA A 2 -7.66 17.65 4.82
N ILE A 3 -7.38 16.59 5.59
CA ILE A 3 -8.10 15.31 5.53
C ILE A 3 -8.94 15.23 6.80
N ALA A 4 -10.26 15.22 6.64
CA ALA A 4 -11.19 15.21 7.75
C ALA A 4 -10.99 13.98 8.65
N ALA A 5 -11.35 14.11 9.93
CA ALA A 5 -11.43 12.98 10.85
C ALA A 5 -12.20 11.79 10.25
N HIS A 6 -11.70 10.57 10.46
CA HIS A 6 -12.28 9.32 9.95
C HIS A 6 -12.58 9.30 8.44
N SER A 7 -11.75 9.99 7.65
CA SER A 7 -11.92 10.11 6.21
C SER A 7 -10.65 9.75 5.44
N ARG A 8 -10.73 9.84 4.11
CA ARG A 8 -9.61 9.60 3.20
C ARG A 8 -9.51 10.69 2.14
N ALA A 9 -8.29 10.90 1.65
CA ALA A 9 -8.05 11.77 0.49
C ALA A 9 -6.89 11.24 -0.33
N VAL A 10 -6.93 11.52 -1.64
CA VAL A 10 -5.79 11.30 -2.54
C VAL A 10 -4.97 12.58 -2.59
N VAL A 11 -3.72 12.51 -2.17
CA VAL A 11 -2.76 13.61 -2.28
C VAL A 11 -1.99 13.42 -3.58
N PRO A 12 -2.08 14.34 -4.55
CA PRO A 12 -1.27 14.25 -5.77
C PRO A 12 0.21 14.45 -5.43
N SER A 13 1.08 13.67 -6.05
CA SER A 13 2.53 13.88 -5.97
C SER A 13 3.08 14.75 -7.09
N ASP A 14 2.27 15.01 -8.13
CA ASP A 14 2.67 15.64 -9.40
C ASP A 14 3.82 14.93 -10.13
N LEU A 15 4.06 13.65 -9.80
CA LEU A 15 5.04 12.79 -10.45
C LEU A 15 4.33 11.69 -11.23
N ALA A 16 4.86 11.36 -12.41
CA ALA A 16 4.66 10.05 -13.02
C ALA A 16 5.95 9.24 -12.88
N ILE A 17 5.85 7.93 -12.69
CA ILE A 17 7.02 7.07 -12.48
C ILE A 17 7.03 5.90 -13.45
N ALA A 18 8.22 5.42 -13.79
CA ALA A 18 8.42 4.13 -14.41
C ALA A 18 9.34 3.32 -13.49
N VAL A 19 8.85 2.21 -12.95
CA VAL A 19 9.64 1.35 -12.06
C VAL A 19 10.46 0.35 -12.88
N PRO A 20 11.55 -0.21 -12.32
CA PRO A 20 12.32 -1.25 -13.00
C PRO A 20 11.49 -2.50 -13.29
N HIS A 21 11.81 -3.19 -14.38
CA HIS A 21 11.14 -4.43 -14.75
C HIS A 21 11.21 -5.51 -13.66
N GLY A 22 10.09 -6.21 -13.44
CA GLY A 22 9.96 -7.23 -12.40
C GLY A 22 9.80 -6.64 -11.00
N THR A 23 9.37 -5.38 -10.92
CA THR A 23 9.00 -4.72 -9.66
C THR A 23 7.67 -3.99 -9.81
N TYR A 24 6.98 -3.78 -8.69
CA TYR A 24 5.94 -2.77 -8.59
C TYR A 24 6.36 -1.73 -7.54
N GLY A 25 5.79 -0.53 -7.64
CA GLY A 25 5.96 0.51 -6.63
C GLY A 25 4.91 0.35 -5.53
N ARG A 26 5.34 0.04 -4.29
CA ARG A 26 4.43 0.06 -3.13
C ARG A 26 4.50 1.39 -2.39
N VAL A 27 3.41 2.15 -2.40
CA VAL A 27 3.21 3.30 -1.50
C VAL A 27 2.86 2.76 -0.12
N THR A 28 3.65 3.11 0.89
CA THR A 28 3.53 2.56 2.26
C THR A 28 3.59 3.68 3.29
N PRO A 29 2.95 3.52 4.48
CA PRO A 29 2.93 4.60 5.46
C PRO A 29 4.32 4.86 6.04
N ARG A 30 4.52 6.09 6.49
CA ARG A 30 5.68 6.46 7.33
C ARG A 30 5.32 6.22 8.79
N SER A 31 6.15 5.49 9.52
CA SER A 31 5.89 5.13 10.93
C SER A 31 5.60 6.35 11.82
N GLY A 32 6.29 7.47 11.61
CA GLY A 32 6.04 8.71 12.35
C GLY A 32 4.62 9.26 12.16
N LEU A 33 4.06 9.16 10.95
CA LEU A 33 2.69 9.60 10.67
C LEU A 33 1.66 8.60 11.18
N ALA A 34 1.93 7.29 11.03
CA ALA A 34 1.09 6.24 11.57
C ALA A 34 0.98 6.32 13.11
N VAL A 35 2.10 6.39 13.82
CA VAL A 35 2.12 6.38 15.30
C VAL A 35 1.62 7.69 15.90
N LYS A 36 2.03 8.85 15.36
CA LYS A 36 1.70 10.16 15.96
C LYS A 36 0.36 10.72 15.49
N HIS A 37 -0.08 10.32 14.30
CA HIS A 37 -1.21 10.93 13.63
C HIS A 37 -2.26 9.93 13.14
N LEU A 38 -2.12 8.63 13.41
CA LEU A 38 -2.99 7.56 12.89
C LEU A 38 -3.30 7.75 11.40
N ILE A 39 -2.25 8.11 10.64
CA ILE A 39 -2.30 8.21 9.18
C ILE A 39 -1.76 6.92 8.58
N ASP A 40 -2.57 6.31 7.73
CA ASP A 40 -2.20 5.13 6.96
C ASP A 40 -2.29 5.40 5.46
N THR A 41 -1.74 4.52 4.63
CA THR A 41 -1.84 4.62 3.17
C THR A 41 -2.76 3.54 2.61
N GLY A 42 -3.65 3.92 1.69
CA GLY A 42 -4.50 3.01 0.93
C GLY A 42 -3.95 2.67 -0.46
N ALA A 43 -4.70 1.82 -1.18
CA ALA A 43 -4.39 1.32 -2.51
C ALA A 43 -2.91 0.90 -2.66
N GLY A 44 -2.08 1.82 -3.14
CA GLY A 44 -0.64 1.79 -2.94
C GLY A 44 0.12 0.82 -3.84
N VAL A 45 -0.54 0.09 -4.74
CA VAL A 45 0.11 -0.69 -5.80
C VAL A 45 0.23 0.21 -7.03
N VAL A 46 1.47 0.49 -7.44
CA VAL A 46 1.80 1.21 -8.67
C VAL A 46 2.42 0.22 -9.64
N ASP A 47 1.67 -0.12 -10.68
CA ASP A 47 2.07 -1.13 -11.67
C ASP A 47 3.26 -0.69 -12.53
N GLU A 48 3.99 -1.67 -13.07
CA GLU A 48 5.18 -1.44 -13.90
C GLU A 48 4.90 -0.60 -15.15
N ASP A 49 3.72 -0.79 -15.74
CA ASP A 49 3.27 -0.15 -16.97
C ASP A 49 2.47 1.15 -16.73
N CYS A 50 2.20 1.52 -15.47
CA CYS A 50 1.53 2.76 -15.14
C CYS A 50 2.37 3.98 -15.51
N ARG A 51 1.79 4.93 -16.26
CA ARG A 51 2.42 6.22 -16.62
C ARG A 51 1.57 7.42 -16.20
N GLU A 52 0.52 7.18 -15.45
CA GLU A 52 -0.35 8.21 -14.92
C GLU A 52 0.28 8.92 -13.72
N PRO A 53 -0.19 10.13 -13.37
CA PRO A 53 0.25 10.82 -12.16
C PRO A 53 0.00 9.98 -10.90
N LEU A 54 1.04 9.82 -10.08
CA LEU A 54 0.99 9.09 -8.83
C LEU A 54 0.24 9.91 -7.76
N GLY A 55 -0.87 9.35 -7.29
CA GLY A 55 -1.59 9.80 -6.11
C GLY A 55 -1.27 8.95 -4.88
N VAL A 56 -1.16 9.59 -3.72
CA VAL A 56 -1.04 8.91 -2.42
C VAL A 56 -2.38 8.95 -1.71
N GLU A 57 -3.07 7.82 -1.63
CA GLU A 57 -4.26 7.70 -0.80
C GLU A 57 -3.86 7.65 0.67
N LEU A 58 -4.33 8.63 1.45
CA LEU A 58 -4.14 8.67 2.89
C LEU A 58 -5.47 8.45 3.61
N PHE A 59 -5.45 7.57 4.60
CA PHE A 59 -6.53 7.42 5.58
C PHE A 59 -6.18 8.20 6.85
N ASN A 60 -7.12 9.03 7.31
CA ASN A 60 -7.06 9.64 8.62
C ASN A 60 -7.96 8.88 9.58
N LEU A 61 -7.35 8.07 10.44
CA LEU A 61 -8.07 7.23 11.39
C LEU A 61 -8.34 7.95 12.73
N ARG A 62 -7.90 9.20 12.89
CA ARG A 62 -8.17 10.00 14.09
C ARG A 62 -9.55 10.64 14.07
N SER A 63 -9.98 11.07 15.24
CA SER A 63 -11.10 11.98 15.47
C SER A 63 -10.74 13.47 15.28
N GLN A 64 -9.56 13.78 14.73
CA GLN A 64 -9.11 15.14 14.42
C GLN A 64 -8.64 15.21 12.97
N ASP A 65 -8.88 16.34 12.32
CA ASP A 65 -8.41 16.59 10.96
C ASP A 65 -6.88 16.54 10.89
N PHE A 66 -6.37 16.06 9.75
CA PHE A 66 -4.95 16.01 9.44
C PHE A 66 -4.61 17.00 8.33
N GLU A 67 -3.73 17.94 8.64
CA GLU A 67 -3.29 18.95 7.68
C GLU A 67 -1.99 18.50 6.98
N VAL A 68 -2.06 18.31 5.67
CA VAL A 68 -0.91 18.02 4.81
C VAL A 68 -0.15 19.31 4.52
N LYS A 69 1.07 19.46 5.07
CA LYS A 69 1.90 20.68 5.03
C LYS A 69 3.16 20.57 4.15
N GLY A 70 3.03 20.13 2.89
CA GLY A 70 4.19 20.02 1.97
C GLY A 70 5.26 19.00 2.41
N ASP A 71 4.92 18.15 3.38
CA ASP A 71 5.80 17.16 3.98
C ASP A 71 5.87 15.87 3.18
N ARG A 72 6.89 15.05 3.47
CA ARG A 72 6.93 13.64 3.05
C ARG A 72 5.77 12.88 3.73
N ILE A 73 4.73 12.52 2.97
CA ILE A 73 3.51 11.88 3.52
C ILE A 73 3.49 10.36 3.43
N ALA A 74 4.29 9.78 2.56
CA ALA A 74 4.42 8.35 2.35
C ALA A 74 5.86 8.02 1.94
N GLN A 75 6.13 6.76 1.64
CA GLN A 75 7.36 6.33 0.99
C GLN A 75 7.03 5.29 -0.07
N LEU A 76 7.81 5.28 -1.15
CA LEU A 76 7.70 4.30 -2.23
C LEU A 76 8.75 3.21 -2.02
N VAL A 77 8.33 1.95 -2.00
CA VAL A 77 9.21 0.78 -1.94
C VAL A 77 9.12 0.06 -3.28
N LEU A 78 10.26 -0.22 -3.91
CA LEU A 78 10.30 -1.03 -5.12
C LEU A 78 10.33 -2.50 -4.73
N GLU A 79 9.19 -3.17 -4.83
CA GLU A 79 9.05 -4.56 -4.43
C GLU A 79 9.21 -5.48 -5.63
N ARG A 80 10.12 -6.45 -5.49
CA ARG A 80 10.35 -7.47 -6.52
C ARG A 80 9.18 -8.44 -6.56
N ILE A 81 8.75 -8.75 -7.77
CA ILE A 81 7.67 -9.70 -8.03
C ILE A 81 8.09 -10.69 -9.12
N VAL A 82 7.26 -11.72 -9.25
CA VAL A 82 7.26 -12.61 -10.40
C VAL A 82 5.89 -12.49 -11.04
N ASN A 83 5.82 -12.47 -12.37
CA ASN A 83 4.59 -12.46 -13.14
C ASN A 83 4.41 -13.83 -13.83
N PRO A 84 4.06 -14.90 -13.08
CA PRO A 84 3.94 -16.24 -13.64
C PRO A 84 2.67 -16.39 -14.47
N GLU A 85 2.67 -17.34 -15.40
CA GLU A 85 1.43 -17.83 -16.00
C GLU A 85 0.58 -18.54 -14.95
N VAL A 86 -0.74 -18.32 -15.00
CA VAL A 86 -1.69 -19.01 -14.13
C VAL A 86 -2.00 -20.39 -14.73
N VAL A 87 -1.86 -21.45 -13.93
CA VAL A 87 -2.15 -22.83 -14.33
C VAL A 87 -3.26 -23.40 -13.44
N GLU A 88 -4.38 -23.79 -14.05
CA GLU A 88 -5.49 -24.45 -13.36
C GLU A 88 -5.17 -25.93 -13.11
N VAL A 89 -5.49 -26.44 -11.92
CA VAL A 89 -5.23 -27.83 -11.50
C VAL A 89 -6.42 -28.39 -10.71
N GLU A 90 -6.60 -29.71 -10.73
CA GLU A 90 -7.68 -30.37 -9.99
C GLU A 90 -7.48 -30.31 -8.46
N SER A 91 -6.22 -30.28 -8.01
CA SER A 91 -5.87 -30.18 -6.59
C SER A 91 -4.46 -29.60 -6.38
N LEU A 92 -4.23 -29.02 -5.20
CA LEU A 92 -2.94 -28.49 -4.77
C LEU A 92 -2.21 -29.52 -3.88
N GLU A 93 -0.87 -29.47 -3.89
CA GLU A 93 -0.04 -30.32 -3.03
C GLU A 93 -0.27 -30.05 -1.55
N HIS A 94 -0.14 -31.10 -0.73
CA HIS A 94 -0.19 -30.96 0.72
C HIS A 94 1.06 -30.23 1.24
N THR A 95 0.85 -29.30 2.18
CA THR A 95 1.92 -28.68 2.97
C THR A 95 1.64 -28.87 4.45
N ASP A 96 2.67 -28.84 5.29
CA ASP A 96 2.50 -28.94 6.74
C ASP A 96 1.50 -27.91 7.29
N ARG A 97 1.41 -26.72 6.69
CA ARG A 97 0.42 -25.71 7.10
C ARG A 97 -1.02 -26.16 6.81
N GLY A 98 -1.27 -26.80 5.68
CA GLY A 98 -2.60 -27.22 5.24
C GLY A 98 -3.60 -26.05 5.18
N ALA A 99 -4.85 -26.30 5.55
CA ALA A 99 -5.93 -25.29 5.56
C ALA A 99 -5.90 -24.32 6.77
N ARG A 100 -4.80 -24.31 7.55
CA ARG A 100 -4.71 -23.54 8.79
C ARG A 100 -4.35 -22.07 8.53
N GLY A 101 -5.16 -21.15 9.07
CA GLY A 101 -4.96 -19.70 8.98
C GLY A 101 -5.60 -18.97 10.16
N PHE A 102 -5.58 -17.62 10.14
CA PHE A 102 -6.31 -16.77 11.09
C PHE A 102 -6.06 -17.08 12.57
N GLY A 103 -4.79 -17.12 12.99
CA GLY A 103 -4.43 -17.40 14.39
C GLY A 103 -4.36 -18.89 14.75
N SER A 104 -4.31 -19.77 13.75
CA SER A 104 -4.17 -21.23 13.94
C SER A 104 -2.92 -21.69 14.69
N THR A 105 -1.94 -20.80 14.89
CA THR A 105 -0.72 -21.04 15.68
C THR A 105 -0.82 -20.55 17.13
N GLY A 106 -1.98 -20.04 17.55
CA GLY A 106 -2.17 -19.42 18.86
C GLY A 106 -1.74 -17.96 18.92
N VAL A 107 -1.68 -17.43 20.15
CA VAL A 107 -1.14 -16.11 20.54
C VAL A 107 0.25 -16.31 21.13
#